data_AF-A0A4P6ZM62-F1
#
_entry.id   AF-A0A4P6ZM62-F1
#
_cell.length_a   1.000
_cell.length_b   1.000
_cell.length_c   1.000
_cell.angle_alpha   90.00
_cell.angle_beta   90.00
_cell.angle_gamma   90.00
#
_symmetry.space_group_name_H-M   'P 1'
#
loop_
_entity.id
_entity.type
_entity.pdbx_description
1 polymer ?
#
loop_
_entity_poly.entity_id
_entity_poly.type
_entity_poly.pdbx_seq_one_letter_code
_entity_poly.pdbx_strand_id
1 'polypeptide(L)'
;MRNNFIYVSTDIVRRMVVARGIDSIDFVRGLKEIPHNIILLNDDRRHANGLNAHTKFSVIQGQQNVKAYLLNDQINNKRVIDYHSNEDLDELLDYEIAELLYLSHMGFPMHDAFSSKLHNHYIYLMMRSHFTKIYYERLLTFNRVLNNSVKRHMLLTAKNFHSHLHFMPLGKLNRFSFHVADVPLAILKQLVNITENGMIIAFDETDKVKHHRIFKIPLLVEKFPDAQSTWYYKSDIYQNTKKIGWLLYNEPEKKWQFHVKNYKMH
;
A
#
# COMPACT_ATOMS: atom_id res chain seq x y z
N MET A 1 5.53 -20.17 1.32
CA MET A 1 4.56 -19.47 2.21
C MET A 1 3.25 -19.31 1.45
N ARG A 2 2.09 -19.62 2.04
CA ARG A 2 0.82 -19.67 1.30
C ARG A 2 0.24 -18.31 0.86
N ASN A 3 0.69 -17.17 1.41
CA ASN A 3 0.14 -15.83 1.13
C ASN A 3 1.23 -14.72 0.98
N ASN A 4 2.35 -15.00 0.31
CA ASN A 4 3.38 -13.99 0.07
C ASN A 4 3.17 -13.39 -1.33
N PHE A 5 2.33 -12.38 -1.47
CA PHE A 5 2.09 -11.71 -2.76
C PHE A 5 1.72 -10.25 -2.54
N ILE A 6 1.81 -9.46 -3.60
CA ILE A 6 1.33 -8.08 -3.63
C ILE A 6 0.26 -7.99 -4.71
N TYR A 7 -0.96 -7.59 -4.35
CA TYR A 7 -1.98 -7.16 -5.29
C TYR A 7 -2.06 -5.64 -5.29
N VAL A 8 -2.15 -5.02 -6.47
CA VAL A 8 -2.32 -3.57 -6.64
C VAL A 8 -3.24 -3.29 -7.82
N SER A 9 -4.26 -2.47 -7.59
CA SER A 9 -5.07 -1.82 -8.61
C SER A 9 -4.94 -0.30 -8.44
N THR A 10 -4.65 0.42 -9.52
CA THR A 10 -4.54 1.89 -9.50
C THR A 10 -5.63 2.54 -10.34
N ASP A 11 -6.15 3.66 -9.86
CA ASP A 11 -7.01 4.56 -10.61
C ASP A 11 -6.28 5.91 -10.67
N ILE A 12 -5.71 6.21 -11.83
CA ILE A 12 -4.89 7.41 -12.03
C ILE A 12 -5.74 8.68 -11.94
N VAL A 13 -6.98 8.61 -12.45
CA VAL A 13 -7.92 9.75 -12.45
C VAL A 13 -8.30 10.13 -11.03
N ARG A 14 -8.65 9.13 -10.21
CA ARG A 14 -8.97 9.35 -8.78
C ARG A 14 -7.73 9.44 -7.89
N ARG A 15 -6.53 9.24 -8.44
CA ARG A 15 -5.26 9.15 -7.71
C ARG A 15 -5.33 8.17 -6.54
N MET A 16 -5.97 7.03 -6.78
CA MET A 16 -6.31 6.03 -5.78
C MET A 16 -5.54 4.73 -6.06
N VAL A 17 -5.15 4.05 -4.99
CA VAL A 17 -4.58 2.71 -5.04
C VAL A 17 -5.33 1.79 -4.11
N VAL A 18 -5.80 0.65 -4.64
CA VAL A 18 -6.31 -0.48 -3.85
C VAL A 18 -5.25 -1.57 -3.83
N ALA A 19 -4.84 -2.03 -2.65
CA ALA A 19 -3.76 -2.99 -2.52
C ALA A 19 -3.97 -4.02 -1.40
N ARG A 20 -3.43 -5.22 -1.60
CA ARG A 20 -3.27 -6.27 -0.57
C ARG A 20 -1.83 -6.74 -0.56
N GLY A 21 -1.27 -6.98 0.63
CA GLY A 21 0.16 -7.24 0.80
C GLY A 21 1.01 -5.96 0.82
N ILE A 22 0.39 -4.78 0.89
CA ILE A 22 1.06 -3.54 1.26
C ILE A 22 0.63 -3.20 2.69
N ASP A 23 1.59 -3.23 3.61
CA ASP A 23 1.32 -3.04 5.03
C ASP A 23 1.50 -1.56 5.43
N SER A 24 0.94 -1.15 6.57
CA SER A 24 1.05 0.23 7.07
C SER A 24 2.51 0.70 7.19
N ILE A 25 3.45 -0.22 7.49
CA ILE A 25 4.88 0.08 7.55
C ILE A 25 5.46 0.44 6.18
N ASP A 26 4.98 -0.15 5.09
CA ASP A 26 5.43 0.18 3.74
C ASP A 26 4.94 1.56 3.33
N PHE A 27 3.68 1.87 3.68
CA PHE A 27 3.07 3.18 3.50
C PHE A 27 3.85 4.26 4.25
N VAL A 28 3.99 4.12 5.58
CA VAL A 28 4.69 5.08 6.45
C VAL A 28 6.14 5.32 5.99
N ARG A 29 6.87 4.27 5.58
CA ARG A 29 8.23 4.42 5.03
C ARG A 29 8.27 5.05 3.64
N GLY A 30 7.17 4.98 2.88
CA GLY A 30 7.04 5.56 1.56
C GLY A 30 6.74 7.06 1.58
N LEU A 31 6.20 7.57 2.69
CA LEU A 31 5.93 8.99 2.88
C LEU A 31 7.22 9.83 2.85
N LYS A 32 7.16 11.01 2.22
CA LYS A 32 8.26 12.00 2.30
C LYS A 32 8.35 12.59 3.69
N GLU A 33 7.20 12.88 4.27
CA GLU A 33 7.05 13.38 5.62
C GLU A 33 5.80 12.75 6.22
N ILE A 34 5.85 12.39 7.49
CA ILE A 34 4.67 11.92 8.21
C ILE A 34 3.82 13.15 8.53
N PRO A 35 2.50 13.14 8.26
CA PRO A 35 1.66 14.29 8.55
C PRO A 35 1.67 14.61 10.04
N HIS A 36 1.56 15.89 10.37
CA HIS A 36 1.50 16.34 11.76
C HIS A 36 0.12 16.07 12.37
N ASN A 37 -0.93 16.15 11.55
CA ASN A 37 -2.29 16.02 12.02
C ASN A 37 -3.09 15.09 11.12
N ILE A 38 -3.92 14.24 11.74
CA ILE A 38 -4.87 13.37 11.05
C ILE A 38 -6.24 13.39 11.73
N ILE A 39 -7.30 13.30 10.94
CA ILE A 39 -8.66 13.01 11.38
C ILE A 39 -8.83 11.49 11.43
N LEU A 40 -9.44 10.98 12.50
CA LEU A 40 -9.83 9.59 12.63
C LEU A 40 -11.27 9.41 12.15
N LEU A 41 -11.43 9.08 10.87
CA LEU A 41 -12.73 8.89 10.23
C LEU A 41 -13.53 7.71 10.80
N ASN A 42 -12.84 6.75 11.43
CA ASN A 42 -13.43 5.61 12.14
C ASN A 42 -13.90 5.92 13.57
N ASP A 43 -13.84 7.19 14.01
CA ASP A 43 -14.14 7.65 15.38
C ASP A 43 -13.42 6.85 16.49
N ASP A 44 -12.13 6.56 16.27
CA ASP A 44 -11.29 5.84 17.24
C ASP A 44 -10.86 6.73 18.41
N ARG A 45 -11.83 7.05 19.27
CA ARG A 45 -11.65 7.90 20.47
C ARG A 45 -10.67 7.34 21.48
N ARG A 46 -10.41 6.03 21.47
CA ARG A 46 -9.49 5.38 22.41
C ARG A 46 -8.04 5.74 22.13
N HIS A 47 -7.70 5.98 20.87
CA HIS A 47 -6.34 6.32 20.44
C HIS A 47 -6.18 7.79 20.02
N ALA A 48 -7.29 8.53 19.91
CA ALA A 48 -7.28 9.96 19.69
C ALA A 48 -6.57 10.70 20.84
N ASN A 49 -5.88 11.79 20.51
CA ASN A 49 -5.31 12.71 21.51
C ASN A 49 -5.94 14.11 21.45
N GLY A 50 -6.99 14.27 20.64
CA GLY A 50 -7.79 15.48 20.56
C GLY A 50 -9.17 15.21 19.98
N LEU A 51 -10.07 16.16 20.17
CA LEU A 51 -11.41 16.20 19.60
C LEU A 51 -11.64 17.61 19.10
N ASN A 52 -11.95 17.77 17.82
CA ASN A 52 -12.28 19.08 17.29
C ASN A 52 -13.69 19.52 17.76
N ALA A 53 -13.82 20.76 18.24
CA ALA A 53 -15.04 21.22 18.89
C ALA A 53 -16.18 21.48 17.90
N HIS A 54 -15.87 21.94 16.69
CA HIS A 54 -16.84 22.23 15.64
C HIS A 54 -17.33 20.94 14.97
N THR A 55 -16.40 20.23 14.33
CA THR A 55 -16.68 19.03 13.50
C THR A 55 -16.97 17.77 14.30
N LYS A 56 -16.63 17.76 15.60
CA LYS A 56 -16.70 16.59 16.51
C LYS A 56 -15.84 15.41 16.08
N PHE A 57 -14.93 15.57 15.12
CA PHE A 57 -14.00 14.53 14.74
C PHE A 57 -12.93 14.30 15.80
N SER A 58 -12.67 13.02 16.09
CA SER A 58 -11.48 12.59 16.81
C SER A 58 -10.23 12.86 15.96
N VAL A 59 -9.19 13.42 16.55
CA VAL A 59 -7.93 13.76 15.86
C VAL A 59 -6.72 13.17 16.56
N ILE A 60 -5.65 12.99 15.78
CA ILE A 60 -4.31 12.75 16.31
C ILE A 60 -3.38 13.86 15.81
N GLN A 61 -2.76 14.55 16.76
CA GLN A 61 -1.80 15.60 16.50
C GLN A 61 -0.40 15.20 16.97
N GLY A 62 0.61 15.74 16.27
CA GLY A 62 2.02 15.45 16.49
C GLY A 62 2.51 14.27 15.66
N GLN A 63 3.57 14.51 14.89
CA GLN A 63 4.12 13.56 13.91
C GLN A 63 4.43 12.17 14.48
N GLN A 64 4.94 12.10 15.72
CA GLN A 64 5.25 10.82 16.38
C GLN A 64 3.98 10.05 16.76
N ASN A 65 2.92 10.73 17.19
CA ASN A 65 1.65 10.11 17.53
C ASN A 65 0.96 9.57 16.28
N VAL A 66 0.97 10.35 15.20
CA VAL A 66 0.47 9.93 13.88
C VAL A 66 1.20 8.69 13.40
N LYS A 67 2.54 8.69 13.46
CA LYS A 67 3.35 7.53 13.10
C LYS A 67 3.02 6.31 13.95
N ALA A 68 2.91 6.48 15.27
CA ALA A 68 2.57 5.40 16.18
C ALA A 68 1.20 4.80 15.88
N TYR A 69 0.19 5.65 15.61
CA TYR A 69 -1.15 5.21 15.22
C TYR A 69 -1.14 4.40 13.93
N LEU A 70 -0.52 4.92 12.87
CA LEU A 70 -0.45 4.24 11.57
C LEU A 70 0.26 2.88 11.66
N LEU A 71 1.29 2.77 12.52
CA LEU A 71 2.06 1.54 12.72
C LEU A 71 1.47 0.57 13.77
N ASN A 72 0.36 0.92 14.43
CA ASN A 72 -0.23 0.06 15.45
C ASN A 72 -1.03 -1.09 14.83
N ASP A 73 -0.45 -2.28 14.75
CA ASP A 73 -1.07 -3.46 14.14
C ASP A 73 -2.33 -3.97 14.87
N GLN A 74 -2.59 -3.54 16.11
CA GLN A 74 -3.82 -3.89 16.84
C GLN A 74 -5.06 -3.16 16.30
N ILE A 75 -4.86 -2.05 15.59
CA ILE A 75 -5.96 -1.26 15.01
C ILE A 75 -6.22 -1.76 13.58
N ASN A 76 -7.28 -2.55 13.40
CA ASN A 76 -7.59 -3.24 12.14
C ASN A 76 -8.66 -2.56 11.27
N ASN A 77 -9.04 -1.32 11.61
CA ASN A 77 -10.06 -0.54 10.91
C ASN A 77 -9.63 0.92 10.70
N LYS A 78 -8.31 1.19 10.61
CA LYS A 78 -7.76 2.55 10.44
C LYS A 78 -8.39 3.23 9.23
N ARG A 79 -9.02 4.39 9.43
CA ARG A 79 -9.52 5.27 8.36
C ARG A 79 -9.13 6.69 8.73
N VAL A 80 -8.23 7.28 7.95
CA VAL A 80 -7.65 8.58 8.28
C VAL A 80 -7.48 9.45 7.05
N ILE A 81 -7.59 10.75 7.26
CA ILE A 81 -7.25 11.80 6.31
C ILE A 81 -6.32 12.77 7.06
N ASP A 82 -5.23 13.19 6.42
CA ASP A 82 -4.36 14.22 6.99
C ASP A 82 -4.94 15.62 6.79
N TYR A 83 -4.49 16.58 7.60
CA TYR A 83 -4.88 17.97 7.44
C TYR A 83 -3.74 18.89 7.88
N HIS A 84 -3.76 20.13 7.38
CA HIS A 84 -2.68 21.08 7.60
C HIS A 84 -2.75 21.75 8.98
N SER A 85 -3.86 22.41 9.34
CA SER A 85 -4.00 23.09 10.63
C SER A 85 -5.37 22.87 11.32
N ASN A 86 -5.46 23.20 12.60
CA ASN A 86 -6.72 23.07 13.34
C ASN A 86 -7.77 24.08 12.86
N GLU A 87 -7.33 25.26 12.43
CA GLU A 87 -8.16 26.30 11.84
C GLU A 87 -8.87 25.77 10.59
N ASP A 88 -8.18 25.00 9.73
CA ASP A 88 -8.77 24.36 8.55
C ASP A 88 -9.94 23.43 8.91
N LEU A 89 -9.87 22.76 10.07
CA LEU A 89 -10.94 21.90 10.57
C LEU A 89 -12.12 22.71 11.10
N ASP A 90 -11.84 23.78 11.84
CA ASP A 90 -12.87 24.65 12.42
C ASP A 90 -13.64 25.44 11.35
N GLU A 91 -13.06 25.64 10.18
CA GLU A 91 -13.68 26.32 9.03
C GLU A 91 -14.44 25.39 8.07
N LEU A 92 -14.50 24.09 8.34
CA LEU A 92 -15.31 23.17 7.54
C LEU A 92 -16.80 23.50 7.64
N LEU A 93 -17.47 23.54 6.50
CA LEU A 93 -18.92 23.73 6.41
C LEU A 93 -19.64 22.39 6.66
N ASP A 94 -20.91 22.47 7.03
CA ASP A 94 -21.72 21.27 7.35
C ASP A 94 -21.72 20.23 6.23
N TYR A 95 -21.74 20.66 4.96
CA TYR A 95 -21.67 19.73 3.83
C TYR A 95 -20.29 19.08 3.68
N GLU A 96 -19.20 19.79 4.01
CA GLU A 96 -17.84 19.23 3.96
C GLU A 96 -17.64 18.21 5.08
N ILE A 97 -18.22 18.46 6.27
CA ILE A 97 -18.29 17.48 7.37
C ILE A 97 -19.08 16.25 6.90
N ALA A 98 -20.23 16.44 6.23
CA ALA A 98 -21.02 15.35 5.69
C ALA A 98 -20.25 14.54 4.61
N GLU A 99 -19.43 15.19 3.78
CA GLU A 99 -18.56 14.51 2.81
C GLU A 99 -17.51 13.62 3.49
N LEU A 100 -16.91 14.06 4.59
CA LEU A 100 -15.96 13.24 5.36
C LEU A 100 -16.66 12.03 6.01
N LEU A 101 -17.89 12.21 6.52
CA LEU A 101 -18.70 11.11 7.04
C LEU A 101 -19.09 10.12 5.92
N TYR A 102 -19.47 10.64 4.75
CA TYR A 102 -19.76 9.84 3.57
C TYR A 102 -18.53 9.03 3.13
N LEU A 103 -17.37 9.68 3.01
CA LEU A 103 -16.09 9.03 2.70
C LEU A 103 -15.78 7.93 3.72
N SER A 104 -15.98 8.20 5.00
CA SER A 104 -15.77 7.23 6.06
C SER A 104 -16.67 6.00 5.90
N HIS A 105 -17.94 6.19 5.55
CA HIS A 105 -18.89 5.10 5.40
C HIS A 105 -18.68 4.32 4.09
N MET A 106 -18.66 5.04 2.96
CA MET A 106 -18.69 4.48 1.62
C MET A 106 -17.30 4.08 1.11
N GLY A 107 -16.24 4.67 1.67
CA GLY A 107 -14.86 4.42 1.25
C GLY A 107 -14.51 5.02 -0.13
N PHE A 108 -15.27 6.01 -0.58
CA PHE A 108 -14.96 6.85 -1.73
C PHE A 108 -15.49 8.27 -1.50
N PRO A 109 -14.79 9.31 -2.01
CA PRO A 109 -15.23 10.69 -1.83
C PRO A 109 -16.49 10.96 -2.66
N MET A 110 -17.32 11.89 -2.19
CA MET A 110 -18.52 12.31 -2.92
C MET A 110 -18.16 13.16 -4.16
N HIS A 111 -17.12 13.98 -4.06
CA HIS A 111 -16.63 14.84 -5.14
C HIS A 111 -15.14 14.61 -5.44
N ASP A 112 -14.24 15.16 -4.62
CA ASP A 112 -12.79 14.96 -4.73
C ASP A 112 -12.24 14.35 -3.43
N ALA A 113 -11.17 13.57 -3.55
CA ALA A 113 -10.42 13.03 -2.42
C ALA A 113 -9.58 14.10 -1.70
N PHE A 114 -9.38 15.26 -2.31
CA PHE A 114 -8.51 16.31 -1.78
C PHE A 114 -9.29 17.60 -1.56
N SER A 115 -9.44 17.96 -0.29
CA SER A 115 -10.07 19.19 0.17
C SER A 115 -9.07 20.33 0.09
N SER A 116 -9.49 21.43 -0.55
CA SER A 116 -8.73 22.67 -0.59
C SER A 116 -8.66 23.37 0.75
N LYS A 117 -9.55 23.07 1.70
CA LYS A 117 -9.49 23.61 3.07
C LYS A 117 -8.55 22.79 3.95
N LEU A 118 -8.70 21.46 3.97
CA LEU A 118 -7.84 20.61 4.79
C LEU A 118 -6.40 20.55 4.29
N HIS A 119 -6.18 20.88 3.00
CA HIS A 119 -4.88 20.75 2.33
C HIS A 119 -4.30 19.34 2.51
N ASN A 120 -5.15 18.31 2.45
CA ASN A 120 -4.77 16.94 2.70
C ASN A 120 -3.90 16.37 1.55
N HIS A 121 -2.92 15.54 1.89
CA HIS A 121 -2.06 14.87 0.92
C HIS A 121 -2.39 13.38 0.77
N TYR A 122 -3.01 12.77 1.78
CA TYR A 122 -3.28 11.34 1.84
C TYR A 122 -4.61 11.03 2.53
N ILE A 123 -5.34 10.08 1.97
CA ILE A 123 -6.42 9.38 2.70
C ILE A 123 -6.01 7.92 2.77
N TYR A 124 -5.94 7.36 3.98
CA TYR A 124 -5.63 5.94 4.21
C TYR A 124 -6.85 5.22 4.77
N LEU A 125 -7.39 4.26 4.02
CA LEU A 125 -8.54 3.47 4.41
C LEU A 125 -8.17 2.00 4.47
N MET A 126 -8.18 1.41 5.67
CA MET A 126 -8.14 -0.03 5.83
C MET A 126 -9.51 -0.61 5.50
N MET A 127 -9.51 -1.51 4.52
CA MET A 127 -10.69 -2.21 4.01
C MET A 127 -10.74 -3.62 4.61
N ARG A 128 -11.82 -4.35 4.31
CA ARG A 128 -11.96 -5.76 4.69
C ARG A 128 -10.88 -6.62 4.02
N SER A 129 -10.67 -7.84 4.53
CA SER A 129 -9.75 -8.84 3.95
C SER A 129 -8.30 -8.37 3.77
N HIS A 130 -7.83 -7.46 4.63
CA HIS A 130 -6.48 -6.85 4.60
C HIS A 130 -6.18 -6.04 3.32
N PHE A 131 -7.23 -5.55 2.64
CA PHE A 131 -7.04 -4.55 1.61
C PHE A 131 -6.83 -3.17 2.23
N THR A 132 -6.07 -2.35 1.52
CA THR A 132 -5.94 -0.93 1.78
C THR A 132 -6.45 -0.18 0.55
N LYS A 133 -7.13 0.93 0.77
CA LYS A 133 -7.47 1.90 -0.27
C LYS A 133 -6.84 3.22 0.16
N ILE A 134 -5.91 3.72 -0.65
CA ILE A 134 -5.14 4.92 -0.33
C ILE A 134 -5.25 5.91 -1.47
N TYR A 135 -5.63 7.15 -1.15
CA TYR A 135 -5.60 8.27 -2.08
C TYR A 135 -4.31 9.05 -1.86
N TYR A 136 -3.65 9.44 -2.96
CA TYR A 136 -2.40 10.18 -2.94
C TYR A 136 -2.55 11.48 -3.73
N GLU A 137 -2.35 12.64 -3.11
CA GLU A 137 -2.42 13.93 -3.83
C GLU A 137 -1.44 13.92 -5.01
N ARG A 138 -0.26 13.32 -4.78
CA ARG A 138 0.74 12.97 -5.79
C ARG A 138 0.89 11.45 -5.89
N LEU A 139 0.25 10.84 -6.89
CA LEU A 139 0.28 9.39 -7.12
C LEU A 139 1.71 8.83 -7.24
N LEU A 140 2.68 9.62 -7.71
CA LEU A 140 4.08 9.21 -7.80
C LEU A 140 4.70 8.78 -6.45
N THR A 141 4.15 9.24 -5.31
CA THR A 141 4.56 8.79 -3.97
C THR A 141 4.38 7.28 -3.79
N PHE A 142 3.39 6.70 -4.47
CA PHE A 142 3.13 5.26 -4.42
C PHE A 142 4.33 4.43 -4.88
N ASN A 143 5.19 4.93 -5.78
CA ASN A 143 6.40 4.21 -6.19
C ASN A 143 7.32 3.85 -5.00
N ARG A 144 7.42 4.75 -4.00
CA ARG A 144 8.22 4.49 -2.79
C ARG A 144 7.57 3.45 -1.89
N VAL A 145 6.25 3.50 -1.75
CA VAL A 145 5.46 2.51 -1.00
C VAL A 145 5.60 1.13 -1.63
N LEU A 146 5.44 1.05 -2.96
CA LEU A 146 5.59 -0.18 -3.73
C LEU A 146 7.02 -0.74 -3.61
N ASN A 147 8.05 0.09 -3.71
CA ASN A 147 9.44 -0.33 -3.50
C ASN A 147 9.64 -0.98 -2.12
N ASN A 148 9.13 -0.35 -1.05
CA ASN A 148 9.23 -0.88 0.30
C ASN A 148 8.56 -2.25 0.44
N SER A 149 7.34 -2.39 -0.11
CA SER A 149 6.60 -3.65 -0.10
C SER A 149 7.33 -4.74 -0.91
N VAL A 150 7.77 -4.44 -2.14
CA VAL A 150 8.53 -5.37 -2.99
C VAL A 150 9.78 -5.88 -2.26
N LYS A 151 10.53 -4.99 -1.61
CA LYS A 151 11.71 -5.37 -0.81
C LYS A 151 11.32 -6.29 0.35
N ARG A 152 10.28 -5.95 1.12
CA ARG A 152 9.79 -6.78 2.24
C ARG A 152 9.37 -8.17 1.78
N HIS A 153 8.60 -8.27 0.70
CA HIS A 153 8.17 -9.55 0.12
C HIS A 153 9.35 -10.36 -0.45
N MET A 154 10.36 -9.69 -1.02
CA MET A 154 11.58 -10.34 -1.48
C MET A 154 12.42 -10.90 -0.32
N LEU A 155 12.53 -10.16 0.79
CA LEU A 155 13.19 -10.63 2.02
C LEU A 155 12.51 -11.89 2.57
N LEU A 156 11.18 -11.89 2.63
CA LEU A 156 10.39 -13.06 3.03
C LEU A 156 10.63 -14.26 2.11
N THR A 157 10.71 -14.01 0.80
CA THR A 157 11.00 -15.03 -0.19
C THR A 157 12.39 -15.62 0.05
N ALA A 158 13.42 -14.79 0.14
CA ALA A 158 14.79 -15.23 0.41
C ALA A 158 14.89 -16.02 1.72
N LYS A 159 14.25 -15.56 2.79
CA LYS A 159 14.20 -16.28 4.07
C LYS A 159 13.72 -17.73 3.91
N ASN A 160 12.74 -17.97 3.05
CA ASN A 160 12.24 -19.32 2.77
C ASN A 160 13.21 -20.18 1.96
N PHE A 161 13.98 -19.59 1.04
CA PHE A 161 14.95 -20.31 0.21
C PHE A 161 16.28 -20.58 0.92
N HIS A 162 16.56 -19.88 2.04
CA HIS A 162 17.81 -20.00 2.79
C HIS A 162 17.55 -20.54 4.19
N SER A 163 17.85 -21.82 4.44
CA SER A 163 17.61 -22.52 5.71
C SER A 163 18.16 -21.78 6.93
N HIS A 164 19.37 -21.21 6.86
CA HIS A 164 19.96 -20.42 7.94
C HIS A 164 19.14 -19.18 8.33
N LEU A 165 18.34 -18.63 7.41
CA LEU A 165 17.55 -17.42 7.66
C LEU A 165 16.16 -17.72 8.24
N HIS A 166 15.68 -18.97 8.18
CA HIS A 166 14.30 -19.38 8.55
C HIS A 166 13.86 -18.95 9.95
N PHE A 167 14.76 -18.96 10.93
CA PHE A 167 14.44 -18.59 12.31
C PHE A 167 14.81 -17.14 12.65
N MET A 168 15.37 -16.38 11.70
CA MET A 168 15.76 -14.99 11.95
C MET A 168 14.54 -14.05 11.85
N PRO A 169 14.33 -13.13 12.82
CA PRO A 169 13.29 -12.12 12.72
C PRO A 169 13.63 -11.09 11.64
N LEU A 170 12.61 -10.59 10.89
CA LEU A 170 12.83 -9.66 9.76
C LEU A 170 13.63 -8.41 10.15
N GLY A 171 13.38 -7.86 11.35
CA GLY A 171 14.10 -6.69 11.85
C GLY A 171 15.60 -6.90 12.07
N LYS A 172 16.05 -8.16 12.18
CA LYS A 172 17.48 -8.52 12.19
C LYS A 172 17.99 -8.86 10.78
N LEU A 173 17.13 -9.38 9.89
CA LEU A 173 17.51 -9.69 8.50
C LEU A 173 17.93 -8.46 7.69
N ASN A 174 17.23 -7.33 7.90
CA ASN A 174 17.63 -6.04 7.32
C ASN A 174 19.00 -5.54 7.81
N ARG A 175 19.48 -6.03 8.95
CA ARG A 175 20.75 -5.64 9.57
C ARG A 175 21.90 -6.61 9.29
N PHE A 176 21.58 -7.87 8.95
CA PHE A 176 22.55 -8.93 8.70
C PHE A 176 22.52 -9.34 7.21
N SER A 177 23.31 -8.64 6.40
CA SER A 177 23.86 -9.03 5.08
C SER A 177 22.94 -9.38 3.90
N PHE A 178 21.64 -9.65 4.06
CA PHE A 178 20.71 -9.80 2.92
C PHE A 178 19.99 -8.47 2.66
N HIS A 179 20.74 -7.47 2.18
CA HIS A 179 20.19 -6.20 1.74
C HIS A 179 19.62 -6.32 0.33
N VAL A 180 18.30 -6.25 0.20
CA VAL A 180 17.62 -6.15 -1.09
C VAL A 180 17.79 -4.73 -1.63
N ALA A 181 18.35 -4.59 -2.83
CA ALA A 181 18.48 -3.28 -3.47
C ALA A 181 17.12 -2.65 -3.78
N ASP A 182 17.10 -1.33 -3.89
CA ASP A 182 15.93 -0.62 -4.37
C ASP A 182 15.58 -1.02 -5.81
N VAL A 183 14.29 -1.13 -6.07
CA VAL A 183 13.77 -1.34 -7.42
C VAL A 183 14.00 -0.06 -8.22
N PRO A 184 14.65 -0.11 -9.39
CA PRO A 184 14.82 1.05 -10.25
C PRO A 184 13.49 1.75 -10.53
N LEU A 185 13.48 3.09 -10.47
CA LEU A 185 12.26 3.88 -10.68
C LEU A 185 11.59 3.59 -12.04
N ALA A 186 12.38 3.30 -13.08
CA ALA A 186 11.86 2.90 -14.39
C ALA A 186 11.01 1.62 -14.32
N ILE A 187 11.43 0.63 -13.53
CA ILE A 187 10.67 -0.62 -13.32
C ILE A 187 9.41 -0.33 -12.49
N LEU A 188 9.52 0.46 -11.42
CA LEU A 188 8.36 0.83 -10.59
C LEU A 188 7.28 1.54 -11.41
N LYS A 189 7.65 2.50 -12.25
CA LYS A 189 6.71 3.19 -13.16
C LYS A 189 6.05 2.22 -14.14
N GLN A 190 6.80 1.27 -14.71
CA GLN A 190 6.22 0.25 -15.59
C GLN A 190 5.23 -0.66 -14.85
N LEU A 191 5.56 -1.07 -13.62
CA LEU A 191 4.65 -1.85 -12.78
C LEU A 191 3.37 -1.06 -12.46
N VAL A 192 3.49 0.21 -12.06
CA VAL A 192 2.33 1.07 -11.78
C VAL A 192 1.45 1.24 -13.01
N ASN A 193 2.00 1.43 -14.21
CA ASN A 193 1.18 1.53 -15.42
C ASN A 193 0.39 0.26 -15.73
N ILE A 194 0.90 -0.92 -15.35
CA ILE A 194 0.18 -2.19 -15.55
C ILE A 194 -0.96 -2.37 -14.54
N THR A 195 -0.86 -1.73 -13.38
CA THR A 195 -1.82 -1.91 -12.28
C THR A 195 -3.19 -1.27 -12.52
N GLU A 196 -3.41 -0.50 -13.59
CA GLU A 196 -4.74 0.03 -13.93
C GLU A 196 -5.78 -1.10 -14.03
N ASN A 197 -5.37 -2.28 -14.50
CA ASN A 197 -6.23 -3.46 -14.65
C ASN A 197 -6.15 -4.44 -13.47
N GLY A 198 -5.50 -4.07 -12.36
CA GLY A 198 -5.18 -4.98 -11.26
C GLY A 198 -4.01 -5.91 -11.60
N MET A 199 -2.94 -5.83 -10.82
CA MET A 199 -1.72 -6.64 -10.99
C MET A 199 -1.39 -7.39 -9.72
N ILE A 200 -0.88 -8.61 -9.88
CA ILE A 200 -0.34 -9.44 -8.80
C ILE A 200 1.16 -9.68 -9.04
N ILE A 201 1.96 -9.39 -8.01
CA ILE A 201 3.37 -9.79 -7.91
C ILE A 201 3.41 -11.03 -7.00
N ALA A 202 3.53 -12.21 -7.61
CA ALA A 202 3.31 -13.50 -6.95
C ALA A 202 4.59 -14.06 -6.30
N PHE A 203 5.05 -13.45 -5.21
CA PHE A 203 6.28 -13.90 -4.53
C PHE A 203 6.20 -15.34 -3.97
N ASP A 204 5.01 -15.86 -3.75
CA ASP A 204 4.74 -17.21 -3.29
C ASP A 204 4.79 -18.27 -4.41
N GLU A 205 4.79 -17.83 -5.67
CA GLU A 205 5.04 -18.64 -6.86
C GLU A 205 6.44 -18.37 -7.44
N THR A 206 7.36 -17.88 -6.60
CA THR A 206 8.74 -17.59 -7.04
C THR A 206 9.52 -18.87 -7.30
N ASP A 207 10.11 -18.96 -8.49
CA ASP A 207 11.10 -19.97 -8.81
C ASP A 207 12.52 -19.41 -8.61
N LYS A 208 13.43 -20.19 -8.02
CA LYS A 208 14.86 -19.83 -7.92
C LYS A 208 15.68 -20.62 -8.92
N VAL A 209 16.30 -19.93 -9.89
CA VAL A 209 17.26 -20.55 -10.80
C VAL A 209 18.57 -20.81 -10.03
N LYS A 210 18.76 -22.06 -9.58
CA LYS A 210 19.82 -22.45 -8.64
C LYS A 210 21.22 -22.02 -9.08
N HIS A 211 21.59 -22.20 -10.35
CA HIS A 211 22.93 -21.87 -10.85
C HIS A 211 23.25 -20.37 -10.84
N HIS A 212 22.26 -19.51 -11.07
CA HIS A 212 22.48 -18.06 -11.21
C HIS A 212 22.03 -17.26 -9.98
N ARG A 213 21.41 -17.93 -8.98
CA ARG A 213 20.79 -17.28 -7.81
C ARG A 213 19.81 -16.16 -8.21
N ILE A 214 19.09 -16.38 -9.31
CA ILE A 214 18.07 -15.46 -9.81
C ILE A 214 16.71 -15.93 -9.30
N PHE A 215 15.99 -15.02 -8.65
CA PHE A 215 14.60 -15.22 -8.28
C PHE A 215 13.71 -14.76 -9.44
N LYS A 216 12.85 -15.65 -9.93
CA LYS A 216 11.87 -15.40 -10.99
C LYS A 216 10.49 -15.26 -10.36
N ILE A 217 10.03 -14.04 -10.17
CA ILE A 217 8.75 -13.73 -9.53
C ILE A 217 7.70 -13.50 -10.62
N PRO A 218 6.65 -14.33 -10.72
CA PRO A 218 5.60 -14.14 -11.73
C PRO A 218 4.84 -12.83 -11.55
N LEU A 219 4.52 -12.20 -12.68
CA LEU A 219 3.62 -11.06 -12.76
C LEU A 219 2.34 -11.49 -13.47
N LEU A 220 1.21 -11.30 -12.79
CA LEU A 220 -0.12 -11.65 -13.27
C LEU A 220 -0.98 -10.39 -13.37
N VAL A 221 -1.87 -10.33 -14.36
CA VAL A 221 -2.90 -9.28 -14.49
C VAL A 221 -4.26 -9.91 -14.32
N GLU A 222 -5.14 -9.21 -13.61
CA GLU A 222 -6.53 -9.59 -13.41
C GLU A 222 -7.35 -9.32 -14.68
N LYS A 223 -8.26 -10.23 -15.01
CA LYS A 223 -9.15 -10.08 -16.19
C LYS A 223 -10.44 -9.32 -15.88
N PHE A 224 -10.87 -9.30 -14.61
CA PHE A 224 -12.17 -8.77 -14.17
C PHE A 224 -12.05 -7.97 -12.86
N PRO A 225 -11.51 -6.74 -12.89
CA PRO A 225 -11.18 -5.96 -11.70
C PRO A 225 -12.37 -5.61 -10.77
N ASP A 226 -13.62 -5.75 -11.23
CA ASP A 226 -14.81 -5.45 -10.43
C ASP A 226 -15.11 -6.48 -9.33
N ALA A 227 -14.42 -7.63 -9.33
CA ALA A 227 -14.68 -8.73 -8.38
C ALA A 227 -14.03 -8.54 -6.99
N GLN A 228 -13.22 -7.49 -6.80
CA GLN A 228 -12.40 -7.27 -5.58
C GLN A 228 -13.20 -7.31 -4.27
N SER A 229 -14.46 -6.87 -4.28
CA SER A 229 -15.34 -6.84 -3.10
C SER A 229 -15.70 -8.23 -2.56
N THR A 230 -15.55 -9.26 -3.38
CA THR A 230 -15.91 -10.66 -3.07
C THR A 230 -14.72 -11.51 -2.64
N TRP A 231 -13.53 -10.92 -2.56
CA TRP A 231 -12.30 -11.65 -2.26
C TRP A 231 -12.05 -11.82 -0.77
N TYR A 232 -11.95 -13.07 -0.35
CA TYR A 232 -11.63 -13.46 1.03
C TYR A 232 -10.33 -14.25 1.08
N TYR A 233 -10.13 -15.16 0.13
CA TYR A 233 -9.02 -16.09 0.07
C TYR A 233 -8.03 -15.73 -1.06
N LYS A 234 -6.84 -16.33 -1.02
CA LYS A 234 -5.85 -16.19 -2.08
C LYS A 234 -6.38 -16.72 -3.42
N SER A 235 -7.10 -17.84 -3.39
CA SER A 235 -7.69 -18.47 -4.59
C SER A 235 -8.50 -17.49 -5.41
N ASP A 236 -9.28 -16.64 -4.73
CA ASP A 236 -10.21 -15.69 -5.34
C ASP A 236 -9.45 -14.64 -6.16
N ILE A 237 -8.28 -14.21 -5.66
CA ILE A 237 -7.39 -13.26 -6.33
C ILE A 237 -6.72 -13.88 -7.56
N TYR A 238 -6.39 -15.18 -7.51
CA TYR A 238 -5.62 -15.85 -8.57
C TYR A 238 -6.50 -16.46 -9.68
N GLN A 239 -7.77 -16.74 -9.40
CA GLN A 239 -8.68 -17.52 -10.26
C GLN A 239 -8.82 -16.98 -11.69
N ASN A 240 -8.83 -15.65 -11.85
CA ASN A 240 -9.09 -14.99 -13.13
C ASN A 240 -7.89 -14.17 -13.62
N THR A 241 -6.69 -14.71 -13.45
CA THR A 241 -5.46 -13.98 -13.77
C THR A 241 -4.77 -14.53 -15.02
N LYS A 242 -3.98 -13.68 -15.66
CA LYS A 242 -3.12 -14.06 -16.79
C LYS A 242 -1.69 -13.67 -16.47
N LYS A 243 -0.76 -14.62 -16.57
CA LYS A 243 0.68 -14.32 -16.46
C LYS A 243 1.13 -13.50 -17.66
N ILE A 244 1.71 -12.33 -17.38
CA ILE A 244 2.21 -11.39 -18.39
C ILE A 244 3.73 -11.35 -18.46
N GLY A 245 4.42 -11.82 -17.41
CA GLY A 245 5.87 -11.71 -17.35
C GLY A 245 6.46 -12.11 -16.00
N TRP A 246 7.65 -11.58 -15.75
CA TRP A 246 8.42 -11.81 -14.54
C TRP A 246 9.11 -10.54 -14.07
N LEU A 247 9.14 -10.38 -12.76
CA LEU A 247 10.10 -9.54 -12.05
C LEU A 247 11.26 -10.44 -11.62
N LEU A 248 12.48 -10.07 -12.01
CA LEU A 248 13.68 -10.85 -11.72
C LEU A 248 14.52 -10.11 -10.68
N TYR A 249 15.03 -10.86 -9.70
CA TYR A 249 16.04 -10.37 -8.77
C TYR A 249 17.29 -11.23 -8.84
N ASN A 250 18.41 -10.63 -9.28
CA ASN A 250 19.73 -11.23 -9.24
C ASN A 250 20.34 -10.95 -7.86
N GLU A 251 20.43 -11.99 -7.04
CA GLU A 251 20.91 -11.88 -5.66
C GLU A 251 22.40 -11.48 -5.56
N PRO A 252 23.34 -12.09 -6.32
CA PRO A 252 24.74 -11.66 -6.35
C PRO A 252 24.95 -10.20 -6.77
N GLU A 253 24.32 -9.78 -7.86
CA GLU A 253 24.48 -8.42 -8.39
C GLU A 253 23.61 -7.38 -7.68
N LYS A 254 22.65 -7.82 -6.87
CA LYS A 254 21.61 -6.99 -6.25
C LYS A 254 20.89 -6.12 -7.28
N LYS A 255 20.51 -6.71 -8.42
CA LYS A 255 19.84 -6.00 -9.51
C LYS A 255 18.45 -6.56 -9.77
N TRP A 256 17.54 -5.64 -10.05
CA TRP A 256 16.20 -5.93 -10.54
C TRP A 256 16.16 -5.85 -12.05
N GLN A 257 15.46 -6.80 -12.68
CA GLN A 257 15.14 -6.77 -14.10
C GLN A 257 13.66 -7.06 -14.29
N PHE A 258 13.10 -6.54 -15.37
CA PHE A 258 11.68 -6.64 -15.66
C PHE A 258 11.49 -7.19 -17.08
N HIS A 259 10.73 -8.26 -17.20
CA HIS A 259 10.49 -8.94 -18.46
C HIS A 259 9.01 -9.20 -18.66
N VAL A 260 8.38 -8.48 -19.59
CA VAL A 260 7.00 -8.71 -20.01
C VAL A 260 7.00 -9.37 -21.38
N LYS A 261 6.20 -10.41 -21.56
CA LYS A 261 5.93 -10.97 -22.89
C LYS A 261 4.87 -10.08 -23.54
N ASN A 262 5.26 -9.30 -24.57
CA ASN A 262 4.40 -8.46 -25.43
C ASN A 262 2.92 -8.46 -25.03
N TYR A 263 2.59 -7.70 -24.00
CA TYR A 263 1.22 -7.48 -23.57
C TYR A 263 0.72 -6.26 -24.33
N LYS A 264 -0.15 -6.47 -25.33
CA LYS A 264 -0.91 -5.37 -25.91
C LYS A 264 -2.04 -5.05 -24.95
N MET A 265 -2.02 -3.84 -24.36
CA MET A 265 -3.20 -3.29 -23.72
C MET A 265 -4.24 -3.09 -24.82
N HIS A 266 -5.38 -3.76 -24.68
CA HIS A 266 -6.54 -3.58 -25.55
C HIS A 266 -7.38 -2.43 -25.00
#